data_AF-A0A2W4JDJ5-F1
#
_entry.id   AF-A0A2W4JDJ5-F1
#
_cell.length_a   1.000
_cell.length_b   1.000
_cell.length_c   1.000
_cell.angle_alpha   90.00
_cell.angle_beta   90.00
_cell.angle_gamma   90.00
#
_symmetry.space_group_name_H-M   'P 1'
#
loop_
_entity.id
_entity.type
_entity.pdbx_description
1 polymer ?
#
loop_
_entity_poly.entity_id
_entity_poly.type
_entity_poly.pdbx_seq_one_letter_code
_entity_poly.pdbx_strand_id
1 'polypeptide(L)'
;MTWAWPVLLVLGVALADPVSRWLAAACWTHRDPVGALLLWQAVGLAGGLALLGAGVTAALAPLGDGLWDAAGAVLDGRLAELDAWRWVVLAITVVIAARLLGVLAVVGVRTLRARRRHRGLLDVLATPWPAVPGALVLDHPVPVAYCLPGPKSRVVVSRGALTTLERTELSAVLAHEQAHLRERHDLVVLPFVAWGATVRGVPGLTAAQRAVAALIEMRADDVAAREVGDEALGRALQAVSGGAHGATHTVFTAATEQRLARVHDRPPPLPLAARVAVRLAALLLLAVPTALLL
;
A
#
# COMPACT_ATOMS: atom_id res chain seq x y z
N MET A 1 22.19 -23.94 -7.42
CA MET A 1 21.46 -23.28 -6.29
C MET A 1 22.31 -22.80 -5.11
N THR A 2 23.46 -23.41 -4.80
CA THR A 2 24.19 -23.16 -3.53
C THR A 2 24.63 -21.70 -3.30
N TRP A 3 24.84 -20.94 -4.37
CA TRP A 3 25.21 -19.52 -4.33
C TRP A 3 24.03 -18.55 -4.43
N ALA A 4 22.84 -19.03 -4.83
CA ALA A 4 21.66 -18.19 -5.04
C ALA A 4 21.00 -17.84 -3.71
N TRP A 5 20.82 -18.83 -2.81
CA TRP A 5 20.12 -18.63 -1.55
C TRP A 5 20.78 -17.59 -0.62
N PRO A 6 22.13 -17.49 -0.48
CA PRO A 6 22.75 -16.45 0.34
C PRO A 6 22.53 -15.05 -0.24
N VAL A 7 22.63 -14.91 -1.56
CA VAL A 7 22.42 -13.63 -2.26
C VAL A 7 20.96 -13.18 -2.10
N LEU A 8 20.01 -14.09 -2.30
CA LEU A 8 18.58 -13.83 -2.10
C LEU A 8 18.27 -13.50 -0.64
N LEU A 9 18.89 -14.18 0.33
CA LEU A 9 18.70 -13.88 1.75
C LEU A 9 19.20 -12.47 2.09
N VAL A 10 20.40 -12.11 1.65
CA VAL A 10 20.98 -10.78 1.88
C VAL A 10 20.12 -9.71 1.22
N LEU A 11 19.70 -9.92 -0.03
CA LEU A 11 18.81 -9.00 -0.75
C LEU A 11 17.47 -8.83 0.00
N GLY A 12 16.84 -9.92 0.40
CA GLY A 12 15.56 -9.91 1.12
C GLY A 12 15.64 -9.17 2.46
N VAL A 13 16.69 -9.44 3.25
CA VAL A 13 16.93 -8.75 4.53
C VAL A 13 17.23 -7.26 4.31
N ALA A 14 18.03 -6.93 3.30
CA ALA A 14 18.34 -5.54 2.97
C ALA A 14 17.09 -4.76 2.54
N LEU A 15 16.22 -5.37 1.74
CA LEU A 15 14.95 -4.78 1.30
C LEU A 15 13.96 -4.63 2.45
N ALA A 16 13.90 -5.59 3.38
CA ALA A 16 12.98 -5.56 4.51
C ALA A 16 13.28 -4.43 5.51
N ASP A 17 14.55 -4.11 5.76
CA ASP A 17 14.94 -3.09 6.76
C ASP A 17 15.74 -1.89 6.21
N PRO A 18 17.05 -1.98 5.96
CA PRO A 18 17.87 -0.79 5.70
C PRO A 18 17.44 -0.03 4.43
N VAL A 19 17.12 -0.72 3.34
CA VAL A 19 16.64 -0.07 2.11
C VAL A 19 15.27 0.56 2.32
N SER A 20 14.36 -0.13 3.03
CA SER A 20 13.05 0.42 3.37
C SER A 20 13.16 1.68 4.24
N ARG A 21 14.05 1.68 5.24
CA ARG A 21 14.28 2.87 6.08
C ARG A 21 14.86 4.04 5.27
N TRP A 22 15.85 3.76 4.41
CA TRP A 22 16.46 4.76 3.56
C TRP A 22 15.46 5.36 2.56
N LEU A 23 14.67 4.50 1.89
CA LEU A 23 13.66 4.95 0.93
C LEU A 23 12.54 5.74 1.61
N ALA A 24 12.12 5.34 2.82
CA ALA A 24 11.12 6.07 3.59
C ALA A 24 11.59 7.48 4.02
N ALA A 25 12.90 7.67 4.20
CA ALA A 25 13.48 8.97 4.52
C ALA A 25 13.75 9.84 3.28
N ALA A 26 13.57 9.31 2.07
CA ALA A 26 13.98 10.00 0.85
C ALA A 26 12.96 11.09 0.43
N CYS A 27 13.38 12.35 0.46
CA CYS A 27 12.50 13.50 0.17
C CYS A 27 11.98 13.55 -1.28
N TRP A 28 12.69 12.92 -2.24
CA TRP A 28 12.26 12.90 -3.64
C TRP A 28 10.91 12.21 -3.84
N THR A 29 10.54 11.30 -2.93
CA THR A 29 9.30 10.51 -3.02
C THR A 29 8.06 11.40 -3.02
N HIS A 30 8.11 12.56 -2.36
CA HIS A 30 7.02 13.54 -2.35
C HIS A 30 6.85 14.26 -3.69
N ARG A 31 7.89 14.27 -4.54
CA ARG A 31 7.93 14.93 -5.86
C ARG A 31 7.44 14.03 -6.99
N ASP A 32 7.52 12.71 -6.84
CA ASP A 32 6.93 11.71 -7.74
C ASP A 32 6.27 10.58 -6.94
N PRO A 33 5.09 10.82 -6.31
CA PRO A 33 4.41 9.80 -5.51
C PRO A 33 4.11 8.52 -6.29
N VAL A 34 3.81 8.63 -7.59
CA VAL A 34 3.56 7.47 -8.46
C VAL A 34 4.83 6.64 -8.63
N GLY A 35 5.96 7.27 -8.97
CA GLY A 35 7.25 6.59 -9.10
C GLY A 35 7.69 5.94 -7.78
N ALA A 36 7.49 6.63 -6.66
CA ALA A 36 7.78 6.11 -5.33
C ALA A 36 6.91 4.91 -4.96
N LEU A 37 5.59 4.95 -5.23
CA LEU A 37 4.69 3.82 -5.00
C LEU A 37 5.07 2.60 -5.85
N LEU A 38 5.43 2.80 -7.12
CA LEU A 38 5.93 1.72 -7.99
C LEU A 38 7.20 1.08 -7.43
N LEU A 39 8.15 1.90 -6.98
CA LEU A 39 9.39 1.41 -6.37
C LEU A 39 9.11 0.66 -5.06
N TRP A 40 8.19 1.14 -4.24
CA TRP A 40 7.77 0.44 -3.03
C TRP A 40 7.15 -0.92 -3.33
N GLN A 41 6.29 -1.02 -4.35
CA GLN A 41 5.73 -2.31 -4.78
C GLN A 41 6.85 -3.26 -5.23
N ALA A 42 7.83 -2.75 -5.99
CA ALA A 42 8.99 -3.54 -6.38
C ALA A 42 9.81 -4.00 -5.16
N VAL A 43 10.07 -3.14 -4.16
CA VAL A 43 10.75 -3.50 -2.91
C VAL A 43 10.00 -4.60 -2.16
N GLY A 44 8.68 -4.48 -2.02
CA GLY A 44 7.86 -5.48 -1.32
C GLY A 44 7.80 -6.82 -2.05
N LEU A 45 7.63 -6.81 -3.37
CA LEU A 45 7.59 -8.03 -4.20
C LEU A 45 8.95 -8.70 -4.29
N ALA A 46 10.01 -7.93 -4.61
CA ALA A 46 11.37 -8.45 -4.68
C ALA A 46 11.85 -8.95 -3.33
N GLY A 47 11.55 -8.26 -2.23
CA GLY A 47 11.87 -8.71 -0.87
C GLY A 47 11.17 -10.02 -0.53
N GLY A 48 9.88 -10.15 -0.87
CA GLY A 48 9.12 -11.39 -0.70
C GLY A 48 9.67 -12.56 -1.51
N LEU A 49 9.90 -12.34 -2.81
CA LEU A 49 10.50 -13.33 -3.71
C LEU A 49 11.90 -13.73 -3.23
N ALA A 50 12.71 -12.78 -2.76
CA ALA A 50 14.05 -13.04 -2.29
C ALA A 50 14.06 -13.84 -0.97
N LEU A 51 13.24 -13.47 0.02
CA LEU A 51 13.20 -14.20 1.30
C LEU A 51 12.61 -15.61 1.15
N LEU A 52 11.47 -15.75 0.47
CA LEU A 52 10.85 -17.06 0.24
C LEU A 52 11.69 -17.90 -0.71
N GLY A 53 12.22 -17.27 -1.76
CA GLY A 53 13.14 -17.89 -2.71
C GLY A 53 14.40 -18.39 -2.04
N ALA A 54 15.03 -17.61 -1.14
CA ALA A 54 16.18 -18.06 -0.37
C ALA A 54 15.87 -19.31 0.46
N GLY A 55 14.71 -19.35 1.12
CA GLY A 55 14.27 -20.51 1.90
C GLY A 55 14.07 -21.77 1.05
N VAL A 56 13.36 -21.65 -0.08
CA VAL A 56 13.13 -22.76 -1.00
C VAL A 56 14.44 -23.24 -1.63
N THR A 57 15.26 -22.32 -2.13
CA THR A 57 16.53 -22.66 -2.80
C THR A 57 17.56 -23.23 -1.83
N ALA A 58 17.59 -22.78 -0.57
CA ALA A 58 18.44 -23.38 0.47
C ALA A 58 17.99 -24.80 0.83
N ALA A 59 16.68 -25.02 0.97
CA ALA A 59 16.12 -26.32 1.30
C ALA A 59 16.27 -27.34 0.17
N LEU A 60 16.08 -26.92 -1.08
CA LEU A 60 16.08 -27.80 -2.26
C LEU A 60 17.43 -27.84 -2.99
N ALA A 61 18.48 -27.20 -2.47
CA ALA A 61 19.80 -27.14 -3.11
C ALA A 61 20.39 -28.50 -3.59
N PRO A 62 20.14 -29.66 -2.93
CA PRO A 62 20.63 -30.96 -3.43
C PRO A 62 19.91 -31.48 -4.66
N LEU A 63 18.70 -30.97 -4.91
CA LEU A 63 17.78 -31.51 -5.90
C LEU A 63 17.97 -30.90 -7.29
N GLY A 64 18.80 -29.87 -7.42
CA GLY A 64 19.10 -29.24 -8.71
C GLY A 64 19.75 -27.87 -8.59
N ASP A 65 19.98 -27.22 -9.74
CA ASP A 65 20.62 -25.90 -9.79
C ASP A 65 19.65 -24.72 -9.95
N GLY A 66 18.42 -24.97 -10.39
CA GLY A 66 17.29 -24.02 -10.40
C GLY A 66 15.98 -24.60 -9.83
N LEU A 67 14.92 -23.77 -9.75
CA LEU A 67 13.61 -24.19 -9.24
C LEU A 67 12.97 -25.27 -10.11
N TRP A 68 13.20 -25.24 -11.43
CA TRP A 68 12.63 -26.23 -12.36
C TRP A 68 13.26 -27.60 -12.18
N ASP A 69 14.58 -27.66 -12.01
CA ASP A 69 15.29 -28.92 -11.72
C ASP A 69 14.81 -29.52 -10.39
N ALA A 70 14.72 -28.67 -9.35
CA ALA A 70 14.22 -29.08 -8.05
C ALA A 70 12.77 -29.58 -8.14
N ALA A 71 11.91 -28.92 -8.92
CA ALA A 71 10.54 -29.36 -9.12
C ALA A 71 10.48 -30.73 -9.81
N GLY A 72 11.30 -30.97 -10.84
CA GLY A 72 11.43 -32.28 -11.49
C GLY A 72 11.86 -33.37 -10.50
N ALA A 73 12.93 -33.12 -9.74
CA ALA A 73 13.43 -34.05 -8.74
C ALA A 73 12.42 -34.36 -7.61
N VAL A 74 11.59 -33.37 -7.23
CA VAL A 74 10.48 -33.58 -6.28
C VAL A 74 9.42 -34.51 -6.87
N LEU A 75 9.06 -34.34 -8.15
CA LEU A 75 8.11 -35.21 -8.85
C LEU A 75 8.66 -36.65 -9.01
N ASP A 76 9.98 -36.78 -9.16
CA ASP A 76 10.68 -38.07 -9.19
C ASP A 76 10.83 -38.73 -7.80
N GLY A 77 10.28 -38.12 -6.75
CA GLY A 77 10.27 -38.69 -5.39
C GLY A 77 11.58 -38.52 -4.63
N ARG A 78 12.50 -37.66 -5.09
CA ARG A 78 13.84 -37.47 -4.50
C ARG A 78 13.86 -36.64 -3.21
N LEU A 79 12.69 -36.27 -2.68
CA LEU A 79 12.57 -35.57 -1.39
C LEU A 79 13.20 -36.33 -0.21
N ALA A 80 13.34 -37.66 -0.32
CA ALA A 80 14.02 -38.47 0.68
C ALA A 80 15.54 -38.18 0.80
N GLU A 81 16.13 -37.51 -0.19
CA GLU A 81 17.55 -37.08 -0.18
C GLU A 81 17.80 -35.84 0.71
N LEU A 82 16.74 -35.25 1.29
CA LEU A 82 16.86 -34.08 2.14
C LEU A 82 17.20 -34.43 3.60
N ASP A 83 18.31 -33.89 4.08
CA ASP A 83 18.70 -33.95 5.49
C ASP A 83 17.72 -33.18 6.39
N ALA A 84 17.72 -33.51 7.69
CA ALA A 84 16.82 -32.91 8.68
C ALA A 84 16.86 -31.36 8.71
N TRP A 85 18.04 -30.74 8.52
CA TRP A 85 18.15 -29.28 8.51
C TRP A 85 17.40 -28.64 7.31
N ARG A 86 17.40 -29.29 6.14
CA ARG A 86 16.70 -28.80 4.93
C ARG A 86 15.20 -28.89 5.10
N TRP A 87 14.72 -29.96 5.74
CA TRP A 87 13.33 -30.08 6.15
C TRP A 87 12.90 -28.97 7.11
N VAL A 88 13.74 -28.62 8.09
CA VAL A 88 13.46 -27.50 9.00
C VAL A 88 13.38 -26.19 8.23
N VAL A 89 14.33 -25.90 7.32
CA VAL A 89 14.30 -24.67 6.52
C VAL A 89 13.09 -24.62 5.58
N LEU A 90 12.73 -25.74 4.95
CA LEU A 90 11.53 -25.84 4.12
C LEU A 90 10.27 -25.59 4.94
N ALA A 91 10.17 -26.22 6.12
CA ALA A 91 9.02 -26.05 7.02
C ALA A 91 8.89 -24.59 7.48
N ILE A 92 9.98 -23.95 7.89
CA ILE A 92 9.99 -22.52 8.25
C ILE A 92 9.53 -21.66 7.07
N THR A 93 10.05 -21.94 5.87
CA THR A 93 9.70 -21.20 4.65
C THR A 93 8.21 -21.33 4.31
N VAL A 94 7.68 -22.56 4.38
CA VAL A 94 6.25 -22.84 4.16
C VAL A 94 5.39 -22.16 5.22
N VAL A 95 5.77 -22.20 6.50
CA VAL A 95 5.04 -21.52 7.57
C VAL A 95 5.02 -20.01 7.37
N ILE A 96 6.15 -19.39 6.98
CA ILE A 96 6.21 -17.96 6.67
C ILE A 96 5.34 -17.61 5.47
N ALA A 97 5.43 -18.38 4.38
CA ALA A 97 4.61 -18.18 3.18
C ALA A 97 3.11 -18.33 3.49
N ALA A 98 2.73 -19.39 4.20
CA ALA A 98 1.35 -19.64 4.61
C ALA A 98 0.82 -18.54 5.53
N ARG A 99 1.64 -18.05 6.47
CA ARG A 99 1.29 -16.91 7.33
C ARG A 99 1.08 -15.63 6.51
N LEU A 100 1.98 -15.31 5.59
CA LEU A 100 1.88 -14.12 4.74
C LEU A 100 0.61 -14.16 3.89
N LEU A 101 0.38 -15.27 3.18
CA LEU A 101 -0.80 -15.48 2.34
C LEU A 101 -2.09 -15.51 3.18
N GLY A 102 -2.04 -16.15 4.35
CA GLY A 102 -3.15 -16.21 5.30
C GLY A 102 -3.53 -14.83 5.83
N VAL A 103 -2.56 -14.02 6.24
CA VAL A 103 -2.79 -12.62 6.65
C VAL A 103 -3.37 -11.81 5.49
N LEU A 104 -2.80 -11.93 4.29
CA LEU A 104 -3.29 -11.24 3.10
C LEU A 104 -4.76 -11.60 2.80
N ALA A 105 -5.09 -12.89 2.85
CA ALA A 105 -6.44 -13.39 2.67
C ALA A 105 -7.40 -12.91 3.77
N VAL A 106 -6.99 -13.00 5.05
CA VAL A 106 -7.81 -12.58 6.20
C VAL A 106 -8.09 -11.08 6.15
N VAL A 107 -7.07 -10.24 5.90
CA VAL A 107 -7.25 -8.79 5.79
C VAL A 107 -8.11 -8.46 4.57
N GLY A 108 -7.87 -9.10 3.42
CA GLY A 108 -8.70 -8.93 2.23
C GLY A 108 -10.17 -9.28 2.48
N VAL A 109 -10.45 -10.44 3.07
CA VAL A 109 -11.81 -10.88 3.41
C VAL A 109 -12.46 -9.96 4.45
N ARG A 110 -11.73 -9.56 5.49
CA ARG A 110 -12.24 -8.63 6.52
C ARG A 110 -12.61 -7.28 5.91
N THR A 111 -11.75 -6.71 5.06
CA THR A 111 -12.02 -5.47 4.34
C THR A 111 -13.26 -5.59 3.46
N LEU A 112 -13.39 -6.69 2.71
CA LEU A 112 -14.57 -6.93 1.87
C LEU A 112 -15.85 -7.09 2.71
N ARG A 113 -15.79 -7.82 3.83
CA ARG A 113 -16.94 -8.02 4.73
C ARG A 113 -17.35 -6.72 5.42
N ALA A 114 -16.38 -5.96 5.94
CA ALA A 114 -16.62 -4.65 6.56
C ALA A 114 -17.29 -3.70 5.56
N ARG A 115 -16.80 -3.65 4.31
CA ARG A 115 -17.42 -2.85 3.25
C ARG A 115 -18.85 -3.30 2.91
N ARG A 116 -19.12 -4.60 2.84
CA ARG A 116 -20.47 -5.12 2.62
C ARG A 116 -21.42 -4.73 3.75
N ARG A 117 -20.99 -4.89 5.01
CA ARG A 117 -21.77 -4.50 6.18
C ARG A 117 -22.04 -3.00 6.20
N HIS A 118 -21.01 -2.19 5.94
CA HIS A 118 -21.13 -0.73 5.93
C HIS A 118 -22.09 -0.22 4.86
N ARG A 119 -22.08 -0.83 3.66
CA ARG A 119 -23.08 -0.53 2.64
C ARG A 119 -24.51 -0.84 3.11
N GLY A 120 -24.72 -2.01 3.73
CA GLY A 120 -26.02 -2.39 4.28
C GLY A 120 -26.51 -1.46 5.40
N LEU A 121 -25.61 -0.94 6.24
CA LEU A 121 -25.96 0.06 7.24
C LEU A 121 -26.36 1.39 6.61
N LEU A 122 -25.68 1.82 5.54
CA LEU A 122 -26.02 3.06 4.84
C LEU A 122 -27.32 2.96 4.05
N ASP A 123 -27.71 1.77 3.58
CA ASP A 123 -29.04 1.54 3.02
C ASP A 123 -30.16 1.86 4.02
N VAL A 124 -29.87 1.78 5.34
CA VAL A 124 -30.83 2.04 6.41
C VAL A 124 -30.69 3.46 6.99
N LEU A 125 -29.46 3.96 7.14
CA LEU A 125 -29.16 5.18 7.89
C LEU A 125 -29.01 6.45 7.03
N ALA A 126 -28.76 6.31 5.73
CA ALA A 126 -28.45 7.46 4.89
C ALA A 126 -29.62 7.81 3.96
N THR A 127 -29.86 9.10 3.76
CA THR A 127 -30.90 9.60 2.87
C THR A 127 -30.32 9.95 1.50
N PRO A 128 -31.05 9.71 0.39
CA PRO A 128 -30.58 10.13 -0.94
C PRO A 128 -30.35 11.64 -0.99
N TRP A 129 -29.21 12.07 -1.54
CA TRP A 129 -28.95 13.49 -1.78
C TRP A 129 -29.60 13.90 -3.11
N PRO A 130 -30.61 14.81 -3.12
CA PRO A 130 -31.35 15.12 -4.35
C PRO A 130 -30.51 15.77 -5.45
N ALA A 131 -29.41 16.43 -5.08
CA ALA A 131 -28.57 17.17 -6.00
C ALA A 131 -27.63 16.28 -6.84
N VAL A 132 -27.34 15.06 -6.39
CA VAL A 132 -26.37 14.15 -7.05
C VAL A 132 -26.90 12.71 -7.04
N PRO A 133 -27.21 12.13 -8.22
CA PRO A 133 -27.67 10.75 -8.31
C PRO A 133 -26.68 9.75 -7.69
N GLY A 134 -27.15 8.94 -6.74
CA GLY A 134 -26.33 7.93 -6.06
C GLY A 134 -25.48 8.44 -4.90
N ALA A 135 -25.58 9.72 -4.54
CA ALA A 135 -25.01 10.26 -3.32
C ALA A 135 -25.97 10.11 -2.14
N LEU A 136 -25.40 9.90 -0.96
CA LEU A 136 -26.09 9.65 0.30
C LEU A 136 -25.67 10.69 1.34
N VAL A 137 -26.62 11.21 2.10
CA VAL A 137 -26.38 12.10 3.22
C VAL A 137 -26.47 11.32 4.53
N LEU A 138 -25.41 11.39 5.33
CA LEU A 138 -25.39 10.82 6.68
C LEU A 138 -25.66 11.92 7.71
N ASP A 139 -26.61 11.70 8.61
CA ASP A 139 -26.90 12.66 9.68
C ASP A 139 -25.85 12.58 10.79
N HIS A 140 -24.70 13.23 10.55
CA HIS A 140 -23.57 13.27 11.46
C HIS A 140 -22.94 14.67 11.47
N PRO A 141 -22.63 15.24 12.65
CA PRO A 141 -22.19 16.64 12.77
C PRO A 141 -20.73 16.87 12.36
N VAL A 142 -19.87 15.84 12.40
CA VAL A 142 -18.46 15.96 11.95
C VAL A 142 -18.41 16.03 10.42
N PRO A 143 -17.66 16.97 9.82
CA PRO A 143 -17.52 17.09 8.37
C PRO A 143 -16.70 15.93 7.81
N VAL A 144 -17.39 14.97 7.20
CA VAL A 144 -16.78 13.80 6.55
C VAL A 144 -17.48 13.57 5.23
N ALA A 145 -16.72 13.41 4.16
CA ALA A 145 -17.22 12.84 2.92
C ALA A 145 -16.30 11.69 2.52
N TYR A 146 -16.87 10.58 2.06
CA TYR A 146 -16.11 9.43 1.60
C TYR A 146 -16.85 8.69 0.51
N CYS A 147 -16.08 8.01 -0.34
CA CYS A 147 -16.63 7.20 -1.41
C CYS A 147 -16.53 5.72 -1.06
N LEU A 148 -17.62 4.98 -1.21
CA LEU A 148 -17.63 3.54 -1.00
C LEU A 148 -17.38 2.80 -2.32
N PRO A 149 -16.28 2.02 -2.41
CA PRO A 149 -16.01 1.20 -3.59
C PRO A 149 -17.14 0.18 -3.75
N GLY A 150 -17.47 -0.23 -4.98
CA GLY A 150 -18.43 -1.30 -5.29
C GLY A 150 -18.92 -1.30 -6.74
N PRO A 151 -19.78 -2.27 -7.15
CA PRO A 151 -20.38 -2.31 -8.49
C PRO A 151 -21.15 -1.03 -8.83
N LYS A 152 -21.73 -0.41 -7.81
CA LYS A 152 -22.22 0.97 -7.83
C LYS A 152 -21.50 1.70 -6.70
N SER A 153 -20.45 2.46 -7.05
CA SER A 153 -19.75 3.28 -6.06
C SER A 153 -20.71 4.34 -5.54
N ARG A 154 -20.72 4.56 -4.22
CA ARG A 154 -21.64 5.51 -3.57
C ARG A 154 -20.86 6.60 -2.90
N VAL A 155 -21.30 7.83 -3.08
CA VAL A 155 -20.74 8.99 -2.39
C VAL A 155 -21.52 9.16 -1.09
N VAL A 156 -20.84 9.25 0.05
CA VAL A 156 -21.46 9.54 1.35
C VAL A 156 -20.93 10.86 1.84
N VAL A 157 -21.82 11.79 2.16
CA VAL A 157 -21.49 13.12 2.68
C VAL A 157 -22.22 13.31 4.01
N SER A 158 -21.53 13.74 5.05
CA SER A 158 -22.19 14.04 6.32
C SER A 158 -22.94 15.37 6.26
N ARG A 159 -23.97 15.53 7.10
CA ARG A 159 -24.63 16.83 7.28
C ARG A 159 -23.63 17.91 7.71
N GLY A 160 -22.69 17.57 8.59
CA GLY A 160 -21.58 18.46 8.98
C GLY A 160 -20.74 18.93 7.80
N ALA A 161 -20.49 18.07 6.81
CA ALA A 161 -19.74 18.45 5.61
C ALA A 161 -20.55 19.42 4.74
N LEU A 162 -21.86 19.18 4.58
CA LEU A 162 -22.75 20.07 3.83
C LEU A 162 -22.96 21.45 4.47
N THR A 163 -22.86 21.54 5.80
CA THR A 163 -23.04 22.80 6.53
C THR A 163 -21.74 23.59 6.71
N THR A 164 -20.60 22.90 6.72
CA THR A 164 -19.29 23.52 7.04
C THR A 164 -18.47 23.81 5.80
N LEU A 165 -18.56 22.97 4.76
CA LEU A 165 -17.74 23.10 3.55
C LEU A 165 -18.44 23.93 2.49
N GLU A 166 -17.68 24.84 1.88
CA GLU A 166 -18.11 25.50 0.65
C GLU A 166 -18.22 24.49 -0.51
N ARG A 167 -18.92 24.87 -1.58
CA ARG A 167 -19.15 23.98 -2.74
C ARG A 167 -17.84 23.51 -3.38
N THR A 168 -16.85 24.40 -3.48
CA THR A 168 -15.53 24.10 -4.06
C THR A 168 -14.72 23.19 -3.15
N GLU A 169 -14.78 23.40 -1.84
CA GLU A 169 -14.14 22.55 -0.83
C GLU A 169 -14.74 21.14 -0.80
N LEU A 170 -16.08 21.04 -0.80
CA LEU A 170 -16.76 19.75 -0.88
C LEU A 170 -16.39 19.02 -2.17
N SER A 171 -16.30 19.75 -3.30
CA SER A 171 -15.86 19.17 -4.58
C SER A 171 -14.42 18.65 -4.49
N ALA A 172 -13.53 19.33 -3.75
CA ALA A 172 -12.17 18.87 -3.50
C ALA A 172 -12.13 17.56 -2.70
N VAL A 173 -12.91 17.48 -1.61
CA VAL A 173 -13.00 16.24 -0.80
C VAL A 173 -13.55 15.10 -1.66
N LEU A 174 -14.58 15.34 -2.46
CA LEU A 174 -15.16 14.32 -3.33
C LEU A 174 -14.17 13.85 -4.41
N ALA A 175 -13.41 14.76 -5.02
CA ALA A 175 -12.39 14.40 -6.01
C ALA A 175 -11.26 13.56 -5.37
N HIS A 176 -10.84 13.91 -4.14
CA HIS A 176 -9.87 13.13 -3.36
C HIS A 176 -10.37 11.71 -3.06
N GLU A 177 -11.59 11.59 -2.54
CA GLU A 177 -12.21 10.30 -2.22
C GLU A 177 -12.45 9.43 -3.46
N GLN A 178 -12.83 10.06 -4.58
CA GLN A 178 -13.01 9.37 -5.84
C GLN A 178 -11.66 8.89 -6.41
N ALA A 179 -10.57 9.60 -6.17
CA ALA A 179 -9.23 9.16 -6.54
C ALA A 179 -8.86 7.83 -5.84
N HIS A 180 -9.15 7.68 -4.54
CA HIS A 180 -8.94 6.41 -3.83
C HIS A 180 -9.68 5.24 -4.46
N LEU A 181 -10.90 5.47 -4.96
CA LEU A 181 -11.68 4.43 -5.64
C LEU A 181 -11.15 4.09 -7.03
N ARG A 182 -10.87 5.13 -7.83
CA ARG A 182 -10.40 4.98 -9.22
C ARG A 182 -9.05 4.29 -9.27
N GLU A 183 -8.13 4.68 -8.39
CA GLU A 183 -6.75 4.16 -8.34
C GLU A 183 -6.61 2.94 -7.41
N ARG A 184 -7.71 2.49 -6.78
CA ARG A 184 -7.76 1.31 -5.89
C ARG A 184 -6.63 1.31 -4.86
N HIS A 185 -6.46 2.46 -4.20
CA HIS A 185 -5.40 2.68 -3.21
C HIS A 185 -5.42 1.65 -2.07
N ASP A 186 -6.58 1.07 -1.78
CA ASP A 186 -6.73 -0.04 -0.85
C ASP A 186 -5.95 -1.31 -1.24
N LEU A 187 -5.89 -1.63 -2.53
CA LEU A 187 -5.10 -2.76 -3.02
C LEU A 187 -3.60 -2.48 -2.92
N VAL A 188 -3.19 -1.23 -3.11
CA VAL A 188 -1.79 -0.80 -3.05
C VAL A 188 -1.22 -0.93 -1.63
N VAL A 189 -2.01 -0.59 -0.60
CA VAL A 189 -1.60 -0.69 0.82
C VAL A 189 -1.55 -2.13 1.33
N LEU A 190 -2.43 -3.00 0.81
CA LEU A 190 -2.71 -4.30 1.39
C LEU A 190 -1.46 -5.20 1.59
N PRO A 191 -0.53 -5.31 0.61
CA PRO A 191 0.70 -6.09 0.81
C PRO A 191 1.56 -5.60 1.98
N PHE A 192 1.66 -4.28 2.19
CA PHE A 192 2.47 -3.71 3.27
C PHE A 192 1.85 -3.96 4.65
N VAL A 193 0.52 -3.91 4.73
CA VAL A 193 -0.21 -4.31 5.95
C VAL A 193 0.02 -5.80 6.23
N ALA A 194 -0.02 -6.65 5.20
CA ALA A 194 0.24 -8.07 5.37
C ALA A 194 1.68 -8.34 5.84
N TRP A 195 2.67 -7.65 5.28
CA TRP A 195 4.07 -7.73 5.71
C TRP A 195 4.25 -7.31 7.17
N GLY A 196 3.75 -6.14 7.57
CA GLY A 196 3.86 -5.64 8.94
C GLY A 196 3.15 -6.52 9.98
N ALA A 197 2.05 -7.17 9.61
CA ALA A 197 1.37 -8.13 10.47
C ALA A 197 2.06 -9.50 10.51
N THR A 198 2.77 -9.88 9.45
CA THR A 198 3.52 -11.14 9.37
C THR A 198 4.78 -11.08 10.22
N VAL A 199 5.59 -10.02 10.07
CA VAL A 199 6.87 -9.85 10.76
C VAL A 199 6.81 -8.60 11.65
N ARG A 200 6.69 -8.81 12.96
CA ARG A 200 6.63 -7.72 13.95
C ARG A 200 8.04 -7.28 14.35
N GLY A 201 8.21 -6.00 14.63
CA GLY A 201 9.46 -5.46 15.19
C GLY A 201 10.53 -5.08 14.17
N VAL A 202 10.26 -5.16 12.86
CA VAL A 202 11.17 -4.67 11.81
C VAL A 202 10.87 -3.19 11.52
N PRO A 203 11.79 -2.26 11.85
CA PRO A 203 11.54 -0.83 11.68
C PRO A 203 11.30 -0.43 10.21
N GLY A 204 12.03 -1.01 9.26
CA GLY A 204 11.87 -0.73 7.84
C GLY A 204 10.50 -1.08 7.29
N LEU A 205 9.93 -2.24 7.65
CA LEU A 205 8.55 -2.58 7.25
C LEU A 205 7.52 -1.60 7.82
N THR A 206 7.74 -1.13 9.06
CA THR A 206 6.88 -0.10 9.67
C THR A 206 7.01 1.23 8.95
N ALA A 207 8.24 1.61 8.58
CA ALA A 207 8.52 2.82 7.81
C ALA A 207 7.89 2.73 6.41
N ALA A 208 7.99 1.57 5.75
CA ALA A 208 7.37 1.30 4.45
C ALA A 208 5.86 1.47 4.49
N GLN A 209 5.17 0.89 5.48
CA GLN A 209 3.72 1.03 5.62
C GLN A 209 3.30 2.50 5.80
N ARG A 210 4.02 3.28 6.61
CA ARG A 210 3.73 4.71 6.81
C ARG A 210 4.01 5.52 5.55
N ALA A 211 5.14 5.26 4.87
CA ALA A 211 5.51 5.95 3.64
C ALA A 211 4.50 5.69 2.53
N VAL A 212 4.10 4.44 2.31
CA VAL A 212 3.10 4.08 1.29
C VAL A 212 1.74 4.72 1.59
N ALA A 213 1.30 4.73 2.85
CA ALA A 213 0.07 5.42 3.24
C ALA A 213 0.14 6.92 2.94
N ALA A 214 1.23 7.60 3.31
CA ALA A 214 1.42 9.01 3.04
C ALA A 214 1.47 9.32 1.53
N LEU A 215 2.16 8.50 0.73
CA LEU A 215 2.25 8.67 -0.73
C LEU A 215 0.91 8.49 -1.43
N ILE A 216 0.05 7.62 -0.91
CA ILE A 216 -1.32 7.42 -1.40
C ILE A 216 -2.19 8.66 -1.16
N GLU A 217 -2.11 9.25 0.03
CA GLU A 217 -2.79 10.52 0.34
C GLU A 217 -2.30 11.65 -0.57
N MET A 218 -0.97 11.78 -0.74
CA MET A 218 -0.39 12.76 -1.67
C MET A 218 -0.83 12.52 -3.12
N ARG A 219 -0.98 11.26 -3.53
CA ARG A 219 -1.46 10.92 -4.87
C ARG A 219 -2.91 11.31 -5.05
N ALA A 220 -3.76 11.04 -4.06
CA ALA A 220 -5.17 11.45 -4.08
C ALA A 220 -5.32 12.98 -4.11
N ASP A 221 -4.47 13.70 -3.37
CA ASP A 221 -4.38 15.17 -3.41
C ASP A 221 -3.96 15.69 -4.78
N ASP A 222 -2.95 15.08 -5.41
CA ASP A 222 -2.50 15.44 -6.75
C ASP A 222 -3.61 15.24 -7.80
N VAL A 223 -4.47 14.25 -7.63
CA VAL A 223 -5.64 14.05 -8.50
C VAL A 223 -6.70 15.12 -8.22
N ALA A 224 -7.07 15.31 -6.94
CA ALA A 224 -8.09 16.26 -6.54
C ALA A 224 -7.74 17.69 -7.00
N ALA A 225 -6.52 18.14 -6.75
CA ALA A 225 -6.12 19.49 -7.11
C ALA A 225 -5.88 19.70 -8.61
N ARG A 226 -5.71 18.63 -9.42
CA ARG A 226 -5.81 18.75 -10.89
C ARG A 226 -7.24 18.97 -11.35
N GLU A 227 -8.23 18.48 -10.61
CA GLU A 227 -9.65 18.62 -10.96
C GLU A 227 -10.23 19.95 -10.46
N VAL A 228 -9.90 20.38 -9.24
CA VAL A 228 -10.53 21.56 -8.59
C VAL A 228 -9.58 22.70 -8.23
N GLY A 229 -8.27 22.53 -8.41
CA GLY A 229 -7.24 23.51 -8.05
C GLY A 229 -6.69 23.37 -6.63
N ASP A 230 -5.48 23.88 -6.41
CA ASP A 230 -4.74 23.78 -5.13
C ASP A 230 -5.40 24.57 -4.00
N GLU A 231 -5.94 25.75 -4.30
CA GLU A 231 -6.58 26.61 -3.29
C GLU A 231 -7.81 25.94 -2.67
N ALA A 232 -8.68 25.36 -3.51
CA ALA A 232 -9.88 24.65 -3.05
C ALA A 232 -9.53 23.40 -2.23
N LEU A 233 -8.50 22.65 -2.63
CA LEU A 233 -8.01 21.51 -1.86
C LEU A 233 -7.40 21.94 -0.53
N GLY A 234 -6.58 22.99 -0.51
CA GLY A 234 -5.95 23.51 0.69
C GLY A 234 -6.98 23.98 1.73
N ARG A 235 -8.03 24.69 1.30
CA ARG A 235 -9.14 25.08 2.18
C ARG A 235 -9.93 23.87 2.70
N ALA A 236 -10.24 22.91 1.82
CA ALA A 236 -10.93 21.69 2.22
C ALA A 236 -10.15 20.89 3.29
N LEU A 237 -8.84 20.74 3.12
CA LEU A 237 -7.98 20.06 4.10
C LEU A 237 -7.99 20.79 5.45
N GLN A 238 -7.95 22.13 5.46
CA GLN A 238 -8.05 22.92 6.69
C GLN A 238 -9.40 22.74 7.38
N ALA A 239 -10.50 22.79 6.63
CA ALA A 239 -11.85 22.67 7.17
C ALA A 239 -12.14 21.27 7.75
N VAL A 240 -11.73 20.21 7.06
CA VAL A 240 -11.87 18.82 7.53
C VAL A 240 -10.99 18.57 8.77
N SER A 241 -9.77 19.13 8.80
CA SER A 241 -8.91 19.06 9.98
C SER A 241 -9.51 19.82 11.17
N GLY A 242 -10.04 21.03 10.92
CA GLY A 242 -10.73 21.88 11.88
C GLY A 242 -11.88 21.17 12.61
N GLY A 243 -12.70 20.41 11.88
CA GLY A 243 -13.82 19.67 12.47
C GLY A 243 -13.44 18.41 13.27
N ALA A 244 -12.21 17.91 13.15
CA ALA A 244 -11.74 16.67 13.78
C ALA A 244 -11.07 16.87 15.16
N HIS A 245 -10.94 18.11 15.65
CA HIS A 245 -10.23 18.46 16.90
C HIS A 245 -10.83 17.91 18.20
N GLY A 246 -11.84 17.03 18.14
CA GLY A 246 -12.54 16.47 19.30
C GLY A 246 -11.99 15.14 19.85
N ALA A 247 -11.06 14.44 19.19
CA ALA A 247 -10.66 13.12 19.66
C ALA A 247 -9.23 12.71 19.27
N THR A 248 -8.25 12.97 20.15
CA THR A 248 -6.87 12.44 20.09
C THR A 248 -6.10 12.89 18.84
N HIS A 249 -4.80 12.56 18.69
CA HIS A 249 -3.99 12.65 17.46
C HIS A 249 -3.01 13.84 17.28
N THR A 250 -1.79 13.68 17.78
CA THR A 250 -0.60 14.43 17.32
C THR A 250 0.01 13.88 16.01
N VAL A 251 -0.26 12.61 15.67
CA VAL A 251 0.27 11.97 14.43
C VAL A 251 -0.60 12.30 13.21
N PHE A 252 -1.91 12.47 13.40
CA PHE A 252 -2.83 12.85 12.33
C PHE A 252 -2.63 14.32 11.93
N THR A 253 -2.28 15.19 12.88
CA THR A 253 -1.97 16.60 12.61
C THR A 253 -0.72 16.74 11.77
N ALA A 254 0.39 16.10 12.13
CA ALA A 254 1.66 16.20 11.39
C ALA A 254 1.55 15.73 9.92
N ALA A 255 0.85 14.61 9.67
CA ALA A 255 0.63 14.12 8.30
C ALA A 255 -0.24 15.07 7.47
N THR A 256 -1.24 15.70 8.12
CA THR A 256 -2.14 16.65 7.45
C THR A 256 -1.46 18.01 7.21
N GLU A 257 -0.67 18.49 8.16
CA GLU A 257 0.18 19.68 8.01
C GLU A 257 1.17 19.51 6.86
N GLN A 258 1.82 18.34 6.74
CA GLN A 258 2.72 18.05 5.63
C GLN A 258 2.01 18.09 4.27
N ARG A 259 0.78 17.55 4.19
CA ARG A 259 -0.03 17.61 2.97
C ARG A 259 -0.43 19.04 2.64
N LEU A 260 -0.89 19.80 3.64
CA LEU A 260 -1.26 21.21 3.48
C LEU A 260 -0.09 22.06 3.00
N ALA A 261 1.09 21.89 3.60
CA ALA A 261 2.31 22.56 3.18
C ALA A 261 2.67 22.22 1.72
N ARG A 262 2.53 20.96 1.32
CA ARG A 262 2.79 20.51 -0.06
C ARG A 262 1.78 21.04 -1.08
N VAL A 263 0.51 21.20 -0.70
CA VAL A 263 -0.52 21.79 -1.58
C VAL A 263 -0.25 23.28 -1.78
N HIS A 264 0.19 23.99 -0.72
CA HIS A 264 0.52 25.41 -0.79
C HIS A 264 1.81 25.67 -1.59
N ASP A 265 2.84 24.85 -1.37
CA ASP A 265 4.12 24.94 -2.07
C ASP A 265 4.42 23.62 -2.78
N ARG A 266 3.85 23.49 -3.99
CA ARG A 266 4.00 22.27 -4.79
C ARG A 266 5.45 22.10 -5.20
N PRO A 267 6.07 20.96 -4.85
CA PRO A 267 7.45 20.74 -5.22
C PRO A 267 7.56 20.56 -6.74
N PRO A 268 8.62 21.07 -7.38
CA PRO A 268 8.81 20.88 -8.81
C PRO A 268 8.92 19.38 -9.14
N PRO A 269 8.37 18.92 -10.27
CA PRO A 269 8.46 17.52 -10.64
C PRO A 269 9.93 17.08 -10.77
N LEU A 270 10.18 15.79 -10.62
CA LEU A 270 11.51 15.24 -10.89
C LEU A 270 11.86 15.40 -12.38
N PRO A 271 13.14 15.63 -12.72
CA PRO A 271 13.62 15.58 -14.09
C PRO A 271 13.24 14.24 -14.76
N LEU A 272 12.98 14.26 -16.07
CA LEU A 272 12.57 13.06 -16.81
C LEU A 272 13.55 11.89 -16.61
N ALA A 273 14.85 12.16 -16.64
CA ALA A 273 15.88 11.15 -16.41
C ALA A 273 15.74 10.45 -15.05
N ALA A 274 15.48 11.21 -13.98
CA ALA A 274 15.25 10.65 -12.65
C ALA A 274 13.96 9.83 -12.59
N ARG A 275 12.88 10.30 -13.24
CA ARG A 275 11.61 9.57 -13.31
C ARG A 275 11.75 8.24 -14.04
N VAL A 276 12.51 8.21 -15.13
CA VAL A 276 12.83 6.98 -15.89
C VAL A 276 13.72 6.07 -15.05
N ALA A 277 14.76 6.62 -14.42
CA ALA A 277 15.67 5.85 -13.56
C ALA A 277 14.93 5.15 -12.40
N VAL A 278 13.98 5.82 -11.74
CA VAL A 278 13.16 5.20 -10.67
C VAL A 278 12.34 4.02 -11.21
N ARG A 279 11.73 4.15 -12.39
CA ARG A 279 10.93 3.08 -13.02
C ARG A 279 11.81 1.92 -13.48
N LEU A 280 12.98 2.20 -14.04
CA LEU A 280 13.97 1.18 -14.39
C LEU A 280 14.51 0.47 -13.15
N ALA A 281 14.80 1.20 -12.08
CA ALA A 281 15.23 0.61 -10.81
C ALA A 281 14.16 -0.33 -10.24
N ALA A 282 12.88 0.04 -10.29
CA ALA A 282 11.78 -0.84 -9.89
C ALA A 282 11.72 -2.14 -10.73
N LEU A 283 11.91 -2.03 -12.06
CA LEU A 283 11.95 -3.21 -12.94
C LEU A 283 13.16 -4.11 -12.67
N LEU A 284 14.35 -3.52 -12.56
CA LEU A 284 15.59 -4.25 -12.27
C LEU A 284 15.54 -4.93 -10.91
N LEU A 285 14.95 -4.28 -9.91
CA LEU A 285 14.81 -4.83 -8.58
C LEU A 285 13.97 -6.11 -8.56
N LEU A 286 12.96 -6.21 -9.43
CA LEU A 286 12.17 -7.43 -9.59
C LEU A 286 12.90 -8.48 -10.44
N ALA A 287 13.63 -8.05 -11.47
CA ALA A 287 14.35 -8.94 -12.38
C ALA A 287 15.44 -9.77 -11.67
N VAL A 288 16.18 -9.18 -10.72
CA VAL A 288 17.29 -9.85 -10.01
C VAL A 288 16.85 -11.13 -9.27
N PRO A 289 15.89 -11.09 -8.32
CA PRO A 289 15.47 -12.30 -7.62
C PRO A 289 14.79 -13.29 -8.57
N THR A 290 14.06 -12.83 -9.60
CA THR A 290 13.48 -13.73 -10.60
C THR A 290 14.55 -14.48 -11.39
N ALA A 291 15.59 -13.78 -11.85
CA ALA A 291 16.68 -14.40 -12.60
C ALA A 291 17.52 -15.36 -11.74
N LEU A 292 17.65 -15.11 -10.44
CA LEU A 292 18.34 -16.01 -9.51
C LEU A 292 17.51 -17.27 -9.15
N LEU A 293 16.21 -17.25 -9.40
CA LEU A 293 15.29 -18.36 -9.10
C LEU A 293 15.01 -19.27 -10.29
N LEU A 294 15.14 -18.74 -11.52
CA LEU A 294 15.02 -19.50 -12.76
C LEU A 294 16.29 -20.32 -13.01
#